data_AF-F4JA67-F1
#
_entry.id   AF-F4JA67-F1
#
_cell.length_a   1.000
_cell.length_b   1.000
_cell.length_c   1.000
_cell.angle_alpha   90.00
_cell.angle_beta   90.00
_cell.angle_gamma   90.00
#
_symmetry.space_group_name_H-M   'P 1'
#
loop_
_entity.id
_entity.type
_entity.pdbx_description
1 polymer ?
#
loop_
_entity_poly.entity_id
_entity_poly.type
_entity_poly.pdbx_seq_one_letter_code
_entity_poly.pdbx_strand_id
1 'polypeptide(L)'
;MTEKKFPFHDHPLAYEKLDRFSCILCKKKGGFGYFCDKCYFWGHKECIKRSLLHPSPCKHSLKIYTLEALGYAGDHCHFCRDYLLDDFFHCLICNINMDLKCLKDPPPSSIYHPKNHMHMLTLLPRVVTFTCNACSVEGKRNPYVCLECNLMFHKDCIYLPRVISINCHDHRISRIFHLGLGDWKCGICRQKISCSHGAFTCLRCPSLAFHLKCAMKDDVWDGKEFEAEPKEELEDELEDDSEKEIEDDSSEEEIEEP
;
A
#
# COMPACT_ATOMS: atom_id res chain seq x y z
N MET A 1 -0.89 24.61 43.03
CA MET A 1 -0.59 24.96 41.62
C MET A 1 -1.86 24.83 40.80
N THR A 2 -2.01 25.63 39.74
CA THR A 2 -3.22 25.63 38.90
C THR A 2 -3.09 24.59 37.79
N GLU A 3 -3.90 23.56 37.85
CA GLU A 3 -4.02 22.59 36.75
C GLU A 3 -4.90 23.17 35.63
N LYS A 4 -4.56 22.87 34.37
CA LYS A 4 -5.34 23.28 33.20
C LYS A 4 -5.70 22.07 32.35
N LYS A 5 -6.92 22.07 31.80
CA LYS A 5 -7.34 21.10 30.78
C LYS A 5 -6.78 21.52 29.42
N PHE A 6 -6.34 20.53 28.65
CA PHE A 6 -5.83 20.73 27.30
C PHE A 6 -6.54 19.79 26.32
N PRO A 7 -6.80 20.20 25.07
CA PRO A 7 -7.53 19.36 24.11
C PRO A 7 -6.77 18.08 23.70
N PHE A 8 -5.44 18.06 23.86
CA PHE A 8 -4.57 16.96 23.47
C PHE A 8 -4.37 15.91 24.58
N HIS A 9 -5.00 16.05 25.75
CA HIS A 9 -4.86 15.09 26.85
C HIS A 9 -6.12 15.06 27.71
N ASP A 10 -6.48 13.90 28.26
CA ASP A 10 -7.77 13.71 28.94
C ASP A 10 -7.83 14.32 30.35
N HIS A 11 -6.69 14.42 31.01
CA HIS A 11 -6.60 14.90 32.37
C HIS A 11 -6.08 16.35 32.45
N PRO A 12 -6.44 17.08 33.53
CA PRO A 12 -5.76 18.34 33.84
C PRO A 12 -4.24 18.13 33.94
N LEU A 13 -3.49 19.09 33.42
CA LEU A 13 -2.04 19.10 33.46
C LEU A 13 -1.55 20.23 34.36
N ALA A 14 -0.61 19.92 35.24
CA ALA A 14 0.16 20.90 35.98
C ALA A 14 1.35 21.39 35.15
N TYR A 15 1.77 22.63 35.32
CA TYR A 15 2.98 23.16 34.70
C TYR A 15 4.11 23.20 35.72
N GLU A 16 5.14 22.40 35.48
CA GLU A 16 6.16 22.07 36.48
C GLU A 16 7.56 21.97 35.87
N LYS A 17 8.58 22.14 36.72
CA LYS A 17 9.95 21.77 36.41
C LYS A 17 10.23 20.40 37.00
N LEU A 18 10.44 19.39 36.17
CA LEU A 18 10.65 18.01 36.60
C LEU A 18 11.96 17.45 36.04
N ASP A 19 13.02 17.48 36.85
CA ASP A 19 14.38 17.14 36.41
C ASP A 19 14.63 15.63 36.22
N ARG A 20 13.76 14.77 36.77
CA ARG A 20 13.90 13.30 36.69
C ARG A 20 13.16 12.67 35.50
N PHE A 21 12.17 13.36 34.94
CA PHE A 21 11.31 12.83 33.88
C PHE A 21 11.90 13.12 32.50
N SER A 22 11.65 12.21 31.54
CA SER A 22 12.08 12.35 30.15
C SER A 22 10.91 12.78 29.28
N CYS A 23 11.12 13.78 28.42
CA CYS A 23 10.02 14.38 27.66
C CYS A 23 9.58 13.38 26.62
N ILE A 24 8.30 13.04 26.61
CA ILE A 24 7.69 12.12 25.65
C ILE A 24 8.11 12.35 24.19
N LEU A 25 8.26 13.63 23.78
CA LEU A 25 8.46 14.01 22.38
C LEU A 25 9.93 14.07 21.94
N CYS A 26 10.81 14.53 22.82
CA CYS A 26 12.24 14.74 22.53
C CYS A 26 13.17 13.79 23.29
N LYS A 27 12.62 13.00 24.21
CA LYS A 27 13.29 12.02 25.08
C LYS A 27 14.40 12.60 25.99
N LYS A 28 14.55 13.93 26.04
CA LYS A 28 15.49 14.62 26.95
C LYS A 28 14.88 14.79 28.35
N LYS A 29 15.72 14.68 29.38
CA LYS A 29 15.33 14.87 30.78
C LYS A 29 15.30 16.34 31.19
N GLY A 30 14.42 16.66 32.13
CA GLY A 30 14.43 17.92 32.87
C GLY A 30 13.97 19.17 32.12
N GLY A 31 13.79 20.25 32.87
CA GLY A 31 13.21 21.50 32.37
C GLY A 31 11.71 21.64 32.65
N PHE A 32 11.10 22.67 32.05
CA PHE A 32 9.71 23.02 32.30
C PHE A 32 8.76 22.38 31.28
N GLY A 33 7.65 21.84 31.76
CA GLY A 33 6.70 21.11 30.93
C GLY A 33 5.33 20.97 31.59
N TYR A 34 4.47 20.25 30.88
CA TYR A 34 3.17 19.85 31.39
C TYR A 34 3.26 18.43 31.94
N PHE A 35 2.72 18.20 33.12
CA PHE A 35 2.71 16.92 33.83
C PHE A 35 1.28 16.47 34.14
N CYS A 36 0.99 15.18 33.94
CA CYS A 36 -0.23 14.54 34.41
C CYS A 36 0.11 13.56 35.53
N ASP A 37 -0.40 13.82 36.74
CA ASP A 37 -0.21 12.91 37.87
C ASP A 37 -0.92 11.54 37.67
N LYS A 38 -2.05 11.54 36.97
CA LYS A 38 -2.84 10.31 36.72
C LYS A 38 -2.23 9.36 35.69
N CYS A 39 -1.59 9.92 34.66
CA CYS A 39 -1.05 9.14 33.53
C CYS A 39 0.48 9.07 33.54
N TYR A 40 1.14 9.76 34.48
CA TYR A 40 2.58 10.05 34.47
C TYR A 40 3.11 10.67 33.17
N PHE A 41 2.21 11.24 32.35
CA PHE A 41 2.56 11.97 31.14
C PHE A 41 3.41 13.18 31.49
N TRP A 42 4.54 13.34 30.80
CA TRP A 42 5.36 14.54 30.90
C TRP A 42 5.94 14.98 29.55
N GLY A 43 5.83 16.28 29.24
CA GLY A 43 6.44 16.84 28.04
C GLY A 43 6.74 18.33 28.14
N HIS A 44 7.86 18.75 27.55
CA HIS A 44 8.21 20.17 27.45
C HIS A 44 7.12 20.95 26.73
N LYS A 45 6.81 22.15 27.23
CA LYS A 45 5.83 23.06 26.61
C LYS A 45 6.10 23.29 25.13
N GLU A 46 7.35 23.57 24.77
CA GLU A 46 7.73 23.84 23.38
C GLU A 46 7.71 22.58 22.50
N CYS A 47 8.00 21.41 23.06
CA CYS A 47 7.85 20.17 22.32
C CYS A 47 6.38 19.90 22.01
N ILE A 48 5.48 20.06 22.99
CA ILE A 48 4.04 19.84 22.82
C ILE A 48 3.49 20.81 21.78
N LYS A 49 3.79 22.10 21.91
CA LYS A 49 3.40 23.10 20.89
C LYS A 49 3.85 22.70 19.49
N ARG A 50 5.12 22.33 19.31
CA ARG A 50 5.64 21.91 18.00
C ARG A 50 4.92 20.66 17.48
N SER A 51 4.65 19.69 18.34
CA SER A 51 3.93 18.47 17.95
C SER A 51 2.51 18.75 17.46
N LEU A 52 1.84 19.75 18.02
CA LEU A 52 0.49 20.16 17.61
C LEU A 52 0.45 20.96 16.30
N LEU A 53 1.60 21.45 15.82
CA LEU A 53 1.70 22.10 14.50
C LEU A 53 1.75 21.10 13.36
N HIS A 54 2.09 19.84 13.62
CA HIS A 54 2.11 18.80 12.59
C HIS A 54 0.68 18.30 12.33
N PRO A 55 0.17 18.42 11.10
CA PRO A 55 -1.15 17.91 10.77
C PRO A 55 -1.16 16.40 10.88
N SER A 56 -2.14 15.85 11.59
CA SER A 56 -2.35 14.40 11.60
C SER A 56 -2.75 13.93 10.20
N PRO A 57 -2.43 12.69 9.77
CA PRO A 57 -2.83 12.17 8.47
C PRO A 57 -4.36 12.22 8.26
N CYS A 58 -5.13 12.05 9.34
CA CYS A 58 -6.59 12.12 9.33
C CYS A 58 -7.17 13.54 9.51
N LYS A 59 -6.33 14.58 9.65
CA LYS A 59 -6.71 15.98 9.88
C LYS A 59 -7.54 16.27 11.15
N HIS A 60 -7.72 15.28 12.03
CA HIS A 60 -8.33 15.45 13.34
C HIS A 60 -7.27 15.74 14.41
N SER A 61 -7.70 16.37 15.51
CA SER A 61 -6.86 16.54 16.70
C SER A 61 -6.51 15.18 17.30
N LEU A 62 -5.23 15.01 17.64
CA LEU A 62 -4.73 13.82 18.31
C LEU A 62 -4.64 14.07 19.82
N LYS A 63 -4.93 13.04 20.59
CA LYS A 63 -4.64 12.99 22.02
C LYS A 63 -3.41 12.15 22.29
N ILE A 64 -2.71 12.47 23.37
CA ILE A 64 -1.51 11.76 23.79
C ILE A 64 -1.87 10.83 24.92
N TYR A 65 -1.54 9.55 24.76
CA TYR A 65 -1.77 8.48 25.73
C TYR A 65 -0.46 7.85 26.14
N THR A 66 -0.37 7.52 27.43
CA THR A 66 0.68 6.65 27.97
C THR A 66 0.14 5.23 28.04
N LEU A 67 1.01 4.23 27.81
CA LEU A 67 0.62 2.82 27.87
C LEU A 67 0.01 2.44 29.23
N GLU A 68 0.58 3.02 30.29
CA GLU A 68 0.14 2.84 31.67
C GLU A 68 -1.33 3.26 31.87
N ALA A 69 -1.80 4.26 31.13
CA ALA A 69 -3.15 4.81 31.30
C ALA A 69 -4.26 3.99 30.63
N LEU A 70 -3.96 3.27 29.54
CA LEU A 70 -4.99 2.62 28.74
C LEU A 70 -5.33 1.20 29.20
N GLY A 71 -4.47 0.51 29.96
CA GLY A 71 -4.72 -0.86 30.44
C GLY A 71 -4.84 -1.93 29.34
N TYR A 72 -4.98 -1.52 28.08
CA TYR A 72 -4.90 -2.31 26.86
C TYR A 72 -4.29 -1.40 25.78
N ALA A 73 -3.09 -1.74 25.31
CA ALA A 73 -2.53 -1.10 24.15
C ALA A 73 -3.39 -1.51 22.96
N GLY A 74 -3.86 -0.56 22.15
CA GLY A 74 -3.94 -0.87 20.72
C GLY A 74 -2.50 -1.08 20.29
N ASP A 75 -2.07 -2.32 20.36
CA ASP A 75 -0.71 -2.85 20.41
C ASP A 75 0.25 -2.33 19.33
N HIS A 76 -0.26 -1.82 18.20
CA HIS A 76 0.57 -1.36 17.09
C HIS A 76 0.20 0.04 16.58
N CYS A 77 1.21 0.74 16.07
CA CYS A 77 1.00 1.90 15.23
C CYS A 77 0.20 1.49 13.98
N HIS A 78 -0.84 2.26 13.66
CA HIS A 78 -1.70 1.94 12.51
C HIS A 78 -1.00 2.17 11.17
N PHE A 79 0.09 2.92 11.15
CA PHE A 79 0.82 3.27 9.93
C PHE A 79 2.02 2.35 9.68
N CYS A 80 3.03 2.34 10.56
CA CYS A 80 4.20 1.46 10.37
C CYS A 80 4.01 0.03 10.86
N ARG A 81 2.96 -0.25 11.66
CA ARG A 81 2.69 -1.56 12.28
C ARG A 81 3.70 -2.00 13.34
N ASP A 82 4.62 -1.13 13.76
CA ASP A 82 5.49 -1.38 14.89
C ASP A 82 4.67 -1.36 16.20
N TYR A 83 5.12 -2.14 17.19
CA TYR A 83 4.51 -2.15 18.51
C TYR A 83 4.59 -0.76 19.17
N LEU A 84 3.52 -0.34 19.84
CA LEU A 84 3.54 0.84 20.70
C LEU A 84 4.15 0.43 22.03
N LEU A 85 5.48 0.58 22.13
CA LEU A 85 6.25 0.30 23.35
C LEU A 85 6.38 1.51 24.28
N ASP A 86 6.02 2.68 23.77
CA ASP A 86 6.06 3.97 24.43
C ASP A 86 4.71 4.66 24.28
N ASP A 87 4.60 5.84 24.87
CA ASP A 87 3.51 6.77 24.64
C ASP A 87 3.24 7.04 23.15
N PHE A 88 1.97 7.24 22.83
CA PHE A 88 1.51 7.34 21.45
C PHE A 88 0.40 8.37 21.29
N PHE A 89 0.12 8.69 20.04
CA PHE A 89 -0.98 9.57 19.66
C PHE A 89 -2.18 8.75 19.22
N HIS A 90 -3.35 9.17 19.65
CA HIS A 90 -4.59 8.52 19.28
C HIS A 90 -5.59 9.54 18.73
N CYS A 91 -6.22 9.20 17.62
CA CYS A 91 -7.36 9.93 17.11
C CYS A 91 -8.64 9.20 17.52
N LEU A 92 -9.43 9.80 18.42
CA LEU A 92 -10.70 9.22 18.87
C LEU A 92 -11.73 9.11 17.73
N ILE A 93 -11.73 10.05 16.78
CA ILE A 93 -12.69 10.07 15.66
C ILE A 93 -12.44 8.92 14.69
N CYS A 94 -11.17 8.70 14.35
CA CYS A 94 -10.76 7.64 13.40
C CYS A 94 -10.44 6.31 14.08
N ASN A 95 -10.34 6.31 15.41
CA ASN A 95 -9.87 5.19 16.24
C ASN A 95 -8.52 4.63 15.73
N ILE A 96 -7.52 5.51 15.56
CA ILE A 96 -6.19 5.13 15.07
C ILE A 96 -5.11 5.53 16.08
N ASN A 97 -4.16 4.62 16.30
CA ASN A 97 -2.94 4.86 17.04
C ASN A 97 -1.78 5.19 16.12
N MET A 98 -0.92 6.10 16.55
CA MET A 98 0.26 6.54 15.81
C MET A 98 1.40 6.74 16.79
N ASP A 99 2.53 6.10 16.54
CA ASP A 99 3.72 6.37 17.33
C ASP A 99 4.34 7.74 16.98
N LEU A 100 5.36 8.11 17.74
CA LEU A 100 6.12 9.34 17.55
C LEU A 100 6.87 9.42 16.20
N LYS A 101 7.30 8.28 15.65
CA LYS A 101 8.04 8.21 14.39
C LYS A 101 7.09 8.53 13.23
N CYS A 102 5.92 7.90 13.17
CA CYS A 102 4.88 8.17 12.18
C CYS A 102 4.20 9.53 12.37
N LEU A 103 4.25 10.16 13.55
CA LEU A 103 3.82 11.56 13.66
C LEU A 103 4.85 12.53 13.05
N LYS A 104 6.15 12.27 13.27
CA LYS A 104 7.24 13.11 12.74
C LYS A 104 7.44 12.91 11.24
N ASP A 105 7.25 11.69 10.77
CA ASP A 105 7.38 11.28 9.37
C ASP A 105 6.13 10.47 8.97
N PRO A 106 5.00 11.15 8.76
CA PRO A 106 3.76 10.50 8.38
C PRO A 106 3.87 9.97 6.94
N PRO A 107 3.15 8.87 6.62
CA PRO A 107 3.05 8.45 5.23
C PRO A 107 2.39 9.55 4.38
N PRO A 108 2.77 9.67 3.09
CA PRO A 108 2.20 10.66 2.20
C PRO A 108 0.68 10.56 2.16
N SER A 109 -0.02 11.70 2.30
CA SER A 109 -1.49 11.76 2.18
C SER A 109 -1.97 11.41 0.78
N SER A 110 -1.12 11.61 -0.22
CA SER A 110 -1.37 11.23 -1.60
C SER A 110 -0.09 10.73 -2.27
N ILE A 111 -0.23 9.81 -3.22
CA ILE A 111 0.85 9.27 -4.04
C ILE A 111 0.43 9.37 -5.50
N TYR A 112 1.25 10.03 -6.31
CA TYR A 112 1.14 10.00 -7.76
C TYR A 112 2.25 9.11 -8.31
N HIS A 113 1.89 7.98 -8.89
CA HIS A 113 2.85 7.01 -9.43
C HIS A 113 2.37 6.47 -10.78
N PRO A 114 2.39 7.31 -11.84
CA PRO A 114 1.77 7.01 -13.14
C PRO A 114 2.39 5.80 -13.84
N LYS A 115 3.64 5.45 -13.51
CA LYS A 115 4.29 4.22 -14.00
C LYS A 115 3.39 3.01 -13.76
N ASN A 116 2.78 2.91 -12.57
CA ASN A 116 1.98 1.76 -12.16
C ASN A 116 0.49 2.06 -12.11
N HIS A 117 0.08 3.30 -11.87
CA HIS A 117 -1.32 3.70 -11.87
C HIS A 117 -1.49 5.18 -12.22
N MET A 118 -2.26 5.47 -13.26
CA MET A 118 -2.35 6.81 -13.88
C MET A 118 -2.98 7.89 -12.99
N HIS A 119 -3.81 7.53 -12.00
CA HIS A 119 -4.49 8.50 -11.16
C HIS A 119 -3.78 8.73 -9.83
N MET A 120 -4.09 9.86 -9.19
CA MET A 120 -3.66 10.16 -7.83
C MET A 120 -4.29 9.17 -6.85
N LEU A 121 -3.47 8.55 -6.01
CA LEU A 121 -3.93 7.72 -4.89
C LEU A 121 -3.98 8.55 -3.61
N THR A 122 -5.07 8.46 -2.87
CA THR A 122 -5.24 9.15 -1.59
C THR A 122 -5.21 8.16 -0.44
N LEU A 123 -4.44 8.45 0.60
CA LEU A 123 -4.43 7.67 1.84
C LEU A 123 -5.77 7.82 2.56
N LEU A 124 -6.40 6.70 2.92
CA LEU A 124 -7.55 6.66 3.82
C LEU A 124 -7.10 6.25 5.23
N PRO A 125 -6.78 7.18 6.15
CA PRO A 125 -6.19 6.87 7.45
C PRO A 125 -7.23 6.33 8.45
N ARG A 126 -7.71 5.10 8.23
CA ARG A 126 -8.74 4.44 9.04
C ARG A 126 -8.49 2.93 9.14
N VAL A 127 -9.00 2.33 10.22
CA VAL A 127 -9.17 0.88 10.33
C VAL A 127 -10.32 0.45 9.41
N VAL A 128 -9.99 -0.25 8.33
CA VAL A 128 -10.94 -0.76 7.34
C VAL A 128 -10.37 -2.01 6.70
N THR A 129 -11.17 -3.06 6.60
CA THR A 129 -10.83 -4.25 5.84
C THR A 129 -11.12 -4.02 4.36
N PHE A 130 -10.14 -4.30 3.50
CA PHE A 130 -10.26 -4.15 2.06
C PHE A 130 -9.44 -5.23 1.36
N THR A 131 -9.80 -5.57 0.12
CA THR A 131 -8.97 -6.45 -0.70
C THR A 131 -8.09 -5.61 -1.59
N CYS A 132 -6.77 -5.80 -1.52
CA CYS A 132 -5.83 -5.05 -2.33
C CYS A 132 -5.95 -5.43 -3.80
N ASN A 133 -6.31 -4.49 -4.69
CA ASN A 133 -6.44 -4.72 -6.14
C ASN A 133 -5.13 -5.14 -6.79
N ALA A 134 -4.01 -4.85 -6.14
CA ALA A 134 -2.68 -5.20 -6.60
C ALA A 134 -2.30 -6.66 -6.31
N CYS A 135 -2.43 -7.12 -5.06
CA CYS A 135 -1.90 -8.42 -4.62
C CYS A 135 -2.97 -9.45 -4.23
N SER A 136 -4.25 -9.07 -4.25
CA SER A 136 -5.41 -9.91 -3.85
C SER A 136 -5.43 -10.34 -2.39
N VAL A 137 -4.54 -9.79 -1.56
CA VAL A 137 -4.52 -10.07 -0.12
C VAL A 137 -5.34 -9.03 0.61
N GLU A 138 -6.05 -9.45 1.65
CA GLU A 138 -6.78 -8.56 2.55
C GLU A 138 -5.82 -7.61 3.30
N GLY A 139 -6.10 -6.32 3.19
CA GLY A 139 -5.55 -5.28 4.05
C GLY A 139 -6.56 -4.91 5.14
N LYS A 140 -6.06 -4.51 6.31
CA LYS A 140 -6.91 -4.23 7.50
C LYS A 140 -6.99 -2.76 7.88
N ARG A 141 -6.23 -1.89 7.23
CA ARG A 141 -6.13 -0.46 7.56
C ARG A 141 -5.43 0.32 6.45
N ASN A 142 -5.66 1.62 6.45
CA ASN A 142 -4.86 2.60 5.70
C ASN A 142 -4.65 2.27 4.21
N PRO A 143 -5.69 1.90 3.44
CA PRO A 143 -5.55 1.74 2.01
C PRO A 143 -5.20 3.07 1.35
N TYR A 144 -4.44 2.99 0.26
CA TYR A 144 -4.37 4.04 -0.73
C TYR A 144 -5.47 3.81 -1.77
N VAL A 145 -6.31 4.82 -1.96
CA VAL A 145 -7.54 4.72 -2.75
C VAL A 145 -7.43 5.60 -4.00
N CYS A 146 -7.69 5.02 -5.16
CA CYS A 146 -8.03 5.78 -6.35
C CYS A 146 -9.54 5.97 -6.38
N LEU A 147 -10.02 7.21 -6.25
CA LEU A 147 -11.47 7.49 -6.30
C LEU A 147 -12.03 7.36 -7.72
N GLU A 148 -11.24 7.71 -8.72
CA GLU A 148 -11.63 7.67 -10.14
C GLU A 148 -11.84 6.23 -10.63
N CYS A 149 -10.94 5.31 -10.26
CA CYS A 149 -11.04 3.90 -10.61
C CYS A 149 -11.74 3.04 -9.55
N ASN A 150 -12.05 3.60 -8.37
CA ASN A 150 -12.57 2.86 -7.21
C ASN A 150 -11.68 1.66 -6.81
N LEU A 151 -10.36 1.89 -6.71
CA LEU A 151 -9.37 0.85 -6.37
C LEU A 151 -8.71 1.12 -5.03
N MET A 152 -8.33 0.06 -4.32
CA MET A 152 -7.63 0.13 -3.04
C MET A 152 -6.33 -0.68 -3.07
N PHE A 153 -5.27 -0.08 -2.55
CA PHE A 153 -3.93 -0.65 -2.55
C PHE A 153 -3.30 -0.62 -1.16
N HIS A 154 -2.53 -1.65 -0.81
CA HIS A 154 -1.50 -1.49 0.21
C HIS A 154 -0.46 -0.47 -0.27
N LYS A 155 0.15 0.28 0.66
CA LYS A 155 1.23 1.23 0.34
C LYS A 155 2.32 0.59 -0.53
N ASP A 156 2.85 -0.54 -0.08
CA ASP A 156 3.96 -1.22 -0.76
C ASP A 156 3.54 -1.80 -2.11
N CYS A 157 2.24 -2.10 -2.26
CA CYS A 157 1.70 -2.66 -3.50
C CYS A 157 1.63 -1.65 -4.67
N ILE A 158 1.72 -0.35 -4.38
CA ILE A 158 1.75 0.74 -5.37
C ILE A 158 3.03 0.69 -6.19
N TYR A 159 4.13 0.27 -5.56
CA TYR A 159 5.48 0.27 -6.15
C TYR A 159 5.91 -1.10 -6.67
N LEU A 160 5.00 -2.08 -6.69
CA LEU A 160 5.30 -3.39 -7.26
C LEU A 160 5.55 -3.25 -8.77
N PRO A 161 6.48 -4.05 -9.33
CA PRO A 161 6.93 -3.90 -10.70
C PRO A 161 5.77 -4.07 -11.69
N ARG A 162 5.81 -3.28 -12.77
CA ARG A 162 4.80 -3.33 -13.83
C ARG A 162 5.12 -4.34 -14.91
N VAL A 163 6.36 -4.44 -15.35
CA VAL A 163 6.79 -5.36 -16.42
C VAL A 163 7.99 -6.17 -15.94
N ILE A 164 7.87 -7.49 -16.02
CA ILE A 164 8.89 -8.43 -15.54
C ILE A 164 9.09 -9.56 -16.55
N SER A 165 10.18 -10.31 -16.40
CA SER A 165 10.41 -11.59 -17.06
C SER A 165 10.40 -12.72 -16.02
N ILE A 166 9.91 -13.89 -16.41
CA ILE A 166 9.86 -15.08 -15.56
C ILE A 166 10.52 -16.25 -16.28
N ASN A 167 11.16 -17.15 -15.54
CA ASN A 167 11.94 -18.27 -16.11
C ASN A 167 11.10 -19.39 -16.75
N CYS A 168 9.78 -19.29 -16.69
CA CYS A 168 8.84 -20.27 -17.22
C CYS A 168 7.96 -19.71 -18.34
N HIS A 169 8.28 -18.51 -18.85
CA HIS A 169 7.63 -17.92 -20.00
C HIS A 169 8.57 -16.96 -20.73
N ASP A 170 8.73 -17.14 -22.03
CA ASP A 170 9.78 -16.46 -22.81
C ASP A 170 9.50 -14.95 -23.00
N HIS A 171 8.23 -14.56 -23.01
CA HIS A 171 7.85 -13.15 -23.18
C HIS A 171 7.78 -12.42 -21.85
N ARG A 172 8.00 -11.09 -21.92
CA ARG A 172 7.71 -10.20 -20.80
C ARG A 172 6.23 -10.23 -20.47
N ILE A 173 5.93 -10.12 -19.18
CA ILE A 173 4.57 -10.06 -18.67
C ILE A 173 4.32 -8.72 -18.01
N SER A 174 3.14 -8.17 -18.26
CA SER A 174 2.71 -6.87 -17.74
C SER A 174 1.64 -7.03 -16.70
N ARG A 175 1.68 -6.19 -15.68
CA ARG A 175 0.70 -6.16 -14.61
C ARG A 175 -0.59 -5.50 -15.09
N ILE A 176 -1.71 -6.12 -14.75
CA ILE A 176 -3.05 -5.56 -14.90
C ILE A 176 -3.78 -5.61 -13.56
N PHE A 177 -4.73 -4.69 -13.33
CA PHE A 177 -5.53 -4.64 -12.10
C PHE A 177 -6.89 -5.36 -12.21
N HIS A 178 -7.33 -5.61 -13.45
CA HIS A 178 -8.56 -6.32 -13.76
C HIS A 178 -8.31 -7.24 -14.94
N LEU A 179 -8.50 -8.53 -14.73
CA LEU A 179 -8.32 -9.55 -15.75
C LEU A 179 -9.58 -9.72 -16.63
N GLY A 180 -10.75 -9.27 -16.14
CA GLY A 180 -12.02 -9.39 -16.85
C GLY A 180 -12.66 -10.77 -16.72
N LEU A 181 -13.85 -10.94 -17.29
CA LEU A 181 -14.61 -12.20 -17.24
C LEU A 181 -13.81 -13.34 -17.92
N GLY A 182 -13.73 -14.50 -17.27
CA GLY A 182 -13.07 -15.68 -17.82
C GLY A 182 -12.66 -16.70 -16.76
N ASP A 183 -12.39 -17.93 -17.19
CA ASP A 183 -11.89 -19.02 -16.34
C ASP A 183 -10.36 -19.11 -16.35
N TRP A 184 -9.75 -18.02 -15.89
CA TRP A 184 -8.31 -17.87 -15.84
C TRP A 184 -7.65 -18.82 -14.84
N LYS A 185 -6.61 -19.51 -15.28
CA LYS A 185 -5.74 -20.34 -14.42
C LYS A 185 -4.32 -19.81 -14.49
N CYS A 186 -3.67 -19.75 -13.33
CA CYS A 186 -2.29 -19.30 -13.24
C CYS A 186 -1.34 -20.27 -13.97
N GLY A 187 -0.51 -19.74 -14.87
CA GLY A 187 0.47 -20.55 -15.62
C GLY A 187 1.47 -21.30 -14.74
N ILE A 188 1.70 -20.83 -13.51
CA ILE A 188 2.64 -21.43 -12.56
C ILE A 188 1.94 -22.44 -11.64
N CYS A 189 1.00 -22.00 -10.81
CA CYS A 189 0.39 -22.88 -9.80
C CYS A 189 -0.86 -23.63 -10.29
N ARG A 190 -1.33 -23.35 -11.51
CA ARG A 190 -2.54 -23.93 -12.15
C ARG A 190 -3.86 -23.67 -11.41
N GLN A 191 -3.84 -22.87 -10.35
CA GLN A 191 -5.03 -22.47 -9.59
C GLN A 191 -5.77 -21.31 -10.28
N LYS A 192 -7.08 -21.20 -10.02
CA LYS A 192 -7.92 -20.13 -10.56
C LYS A 192 -7.41 -18.75 -10.17
N ILE A 193 -7.40 -17.82 -11.12
CA ILE A 193 -7.21 -16.40 -10.87
C ILE A 193 -8.60 -15.75 -10.83
N SER A 194 -8.84 -14.96 -9.80
CA SER A 194 -10.10 -14.22 -9.69
C SER A 194 -10.13 -13.07 -10.68
N CYS A 195 -11.19 -12.97 -11.48
CA CYS A 195 -11.39 -11.93 -12.49
C CYS A 195 -11.33 -10.49 -11.96
N SER A 196 -11.73 -10.30 -10.69
CA SER A 196 -11.76 -9.00 -9.99
C SER A 196 -10.40 -8.53 -9.46
N HIS A 197 -9.34 -9.33 -9.62
CA HIS A 197 -8.05 -9.08 -9.00
C HIS A 197 -6.93 -8.91 -10.03
N GLY A 198 -5.86 -8.24 -9.61
CA GLY A 198 -4.68 -8.03 -10.44
C GLY A 198 -3.90 -9.33 -10.72
N ALA A 199 -3.36 -9.39 -11.93
CA ALA A 199 -2.56 -10.50 -12.45
C ALA A 199 -1.41 -9.95 -13.30
N PHE A 200 -0.45 -10.81 -13.63
CA PHE A 200 0.42 -10.57 -14.78
C PHE A 200 -0.12 -11.30 -16.00
N THR A 201 -0.09 -10.66 -17.15
CA THR A 201 -0.49 -11.22 -18.44
C THR A 201 0.59 -10.98 -19.48
N CYS A 202 0.72 -11.90 -20.43
CA CYS A 202 1.54 -11.66 -21.61
C CYS A 202 0.67 -11.02 -22.70
N LEU A 203 1.19 -9.98 -23.35
CA LEU A 203 0.49 -9.36 -24.47
C LEU A 203 0.50 -10.26 -25.72
N ARG A 204 1.62 -10.95 -25.97
CA ARG A 204 1.80 -11.91 -27.06
C ARG A 204 1.13 -13.27 -26.81
N CYS A 205 0.74 -13.56 -25.56
CA CYS A 205 0.06 -14.80 -25.19
C CYS A 205 -1.21 -14.50 -24.38
N PRO A 206 -2.32 -14.09 -25.03
CA PRO A 206 -3.50 -13.55 -24.34
C PRO A 206 -4.22 -14.53 -23.41
N SER A 207 -4.06 -15.84 -23.63
CA SER A 207 -4.65 -16.87 -22.77
C SER A 207 -3.86 -17.08 -21.46
N LEU A 208 -2.69 -16.47 -21.34
CA LEU A 208 -1.76 -16.72 -20.25
C LEU A 208 -1.81 -15.62 -19.19
N ALA A 209 -2.12 -16.04 -17.96
CA ALA A 209 -2.15 -15.17 -16.81
C ALA A 209 -1.44 -15.82 -15.62
N PHE A 210 -0.90 -14.99 -14.73
CA PHE A 210 -0.16 -15.43 -13.55
C PHE A 210 -0.63 -14.66 -12.33
N HIS A 211 -0.79 -15.36 -11.20
CA HIS A 211 -0.93 -14.66 -9.93
C HIS A 211 0.32 -13.82 -9.67
N LEU A 212 0.14 -12.61 -9.14
CA LEU A 212 1.24 -11.73 -8.77
C LEU A 212 2.25 -12.43 -7.83
N LYS A 213 1.73 -13.11 -6.80
CA LYS A 213 2.52 -13.88 -5.83
C LYS A 213 3.28 -15.06 -6.44
N CYS A 214 2.82 -15.58 -7.58
CA CYS A 214 3.50 -16.69 -8.26
C CYS A 214 4.62 -16.16 -9.13
N ALA A 215 4.37 -15.11 -9.90
CA ALA A 215 5.36 -14.50 -10.79
C ALA A 215 6.50 -13.84 -10.01
N MET A 216 6.23 -13.28 -8.82
CA MET A 216 7.23 -12.57 -8.00
C MET A 216 7.90 -13.45 -6.93
N LYS A 217 7.87 -14.79 -7.06
CA LYS A 217 8.67 -15.64 -6.16
C LYS A 217 10.14 -15.56 -6.53
N ASP A 218 11.02 -15.62 -5.54
CA ASP A 218 12.48 -15.51 -5.73
C ASP A 218 13.07 -16.54 -6.71
N ASP A 219 12.40 -17.69 -6.88
CA ASP A 219 12.79 -18.76 -7.81
C ASP A 219 12.16 -18.64 -9.22
N VAL A 220 11.34 -17.62 -9.47
CA VAL A 220 10.57 -17.45 -10.72
C VAL A 220 11.04 -16.25 -11.55
N TRP A 221 11.37 -15.12 -10.92
CA TRP A 221 11.85 -13.91 -11.59
C TRP A 221 13.19 -13.46 -11.02
N ASP A 222 13.94 -12.67 -11.78
CA ASP A 222 15.29 -12.24 -11.43
C ASP A 222 15.35 -10.92 -10.63
N GLY A 223 14.19 -10.39 -10.23
CA GLY A 223 14.09 -9.11 -9.52
C GLY A 223 14.26 -7.87 -10.40
N LYS A 224 14.34 -8.02 -11.73
CA LYS A 224 14.48 -6.88 -12.65
C LYS A 224 13.14 -6.45 -13.22
N GLU A 225 12.89 -5.14 -13.13
CA GLU A 225 11.77 -4.49 -13.80
C GLU A 225 12.21 -3.96 -15.16
N PHE A 226 11.34 -4.08 -16.16
CA PHE A 226 11.55 -3.58 -17.52
C PHE A 226 10.65 -2.38 -17.80
N GLU A 227 11.01 -1.60 -18.82
CA GLU A 227 10.08 -0.62 -19.41
C GLU A 227 9.00 -1.35 -20.23
N ALA A 228 7.84 -0.72 -20.35
CA ALA A 228 6.76 -1.27 -21.16
C ALA A 228 7.12 -1.18 -22.65
N GLU A 229 6.95 -2.29 -23.38
CA GLU A 229 7.05 -2.29 -24.84
C GLU A 229 5.94 -1.40 -25.43
N PRO A 230 6.27 -0.55 -26.42
CA PRO A 230 5.26 0.18 -27.18
C PRO A 230 4.26 -0.80 -27.80
N LYS A 231 2.96 -0.50 -27.71
CA LYS A 231 1.94 -1.36 -28.33
C LYS A 231 2.05 -1.43 -29.85
N GLU A 232 2.46 -0.32 -30.48
CA GLU A 232 2.56 -0.18 -31.94
C GLU A 232 3.55 -1.20 -32.54
N GLU A 233 4.71 -1.41 -31.90
CA GLU A 233 5.72 -2.39 -32.34
C GLU A 233 5.22 -3.84 -32.35
N LEU A 234 4.12 -4.15 -31.65
CA LEU A 234 3.56 -5.50 -31.56
C LEU A 234 2.43 -5.75 -32.55
N GLU A 235 1.71 -4.71 -32.97
CA GLU A 235 0.70 -4.83 -34.03
C GLU A 235 1.39 -5.19 -35.35
N ASP A 236 2.53 -4.54 -35.64
CA ASP A 236 3.37 -4.82 -36.81
C ASP A 236 3.89 -6.28 -36.83
N GLU A 237 4.32 -6.83 -35.68
CA GLU A 237 4.80 -8.23 -35.59
C GLU A 237 3.67 -9.27 -35.76
N LEU A 238 2.45 -8.97 -35.32
CA LEU A 238 1.31 -9.88 -35.43
C LEU A 238 0.71 -9.90 -36.84
N GLU A 239 0.85 -8.80 -37.60
CA GLU A 239 0.41 -8.74 -38.99
C GLU A 239 1.33 -9.54 -39.91
N ASP A 240 2.66 -9.52 -39.69
CA ASP A 240 3.66 -10.19 -40.54
C ASP A 240 3.53 -11.74 -40.52
N ASP A 241 3.05 -12.32 -39.42
CA ASP A 241 2.79 -13.77 -39.32
C ASP A 241 1.53 -14.21 -40.09
N SER A 242 0.65 -13.28 -40.49
CA SER A 242 -0.61 -13.61 -41.18
C SER A 242 -0.51 -13.69 -42.71
N GLU A 243 0.58 -13.21 -43.32
CA GLU A 243 0.71 -13.16 -44.78
C GLU A 243 1.35 -14.41 -45.43
N LYS A 244 1.62 -15.50 -44.68
CA LYS A 244 2.30 -16.68 -45.20
C LYS A 244 1.50 -17.98 -45.21
N GLU A 245 0.23 -17.99 -45.62
CA GLU A 245 -0.42 -19.24 -46.06
C GLU A 245 -1.49 -19.01 -47.14
N ILE A 246 -1.08 -18.75 -48.39
CA ILE A 246 -1.90 -19.06 -49.58
C ILE A 246 -0.98 -19.48 -50.73
N GLU A 247 -0.49 -20.72 -50.72
CA GLU A 247 -0.09 -21.41 -51.95
C GLU A 247 -1.17 -22.47 -52.24
N ASP A 248 -2.12 -22.09 -53.09
CA ASP A 248 -3.23 -22.92 -53.53
C ASP A 248 -2.74 -23.82 -54.67
N ASP A 249 -2.36 -25.05 -54.34
CA ASP A 249 -1.93 -26.10 -55.28
C ASP A 249 -3.16 -26.78 -55.91
N SER A 250 -3.70 -26.17 -56.96
CA SER A 250 -4.75 -26.78 -57.77
C SER A 250 -4.15 -27.81 -58.73
N SER A 251 -4.07 -29.06 -58.29
CA SER A 251 -3.86 -30.20 -59.18
C SER A 251 -5.20 -30.62 -59.79
N GLU A 252 -5.32 -30.44 -61.11
CA GLU A 252 -6.45 -30.89 -61.92
C GLU A 252 -6.40 -32.41 -62.07
N GLU A 253 -7.34 -33.12 -61.45
CA GLU A 253 -7.57 -34.56 -61.70
C GLU A 253 -8.38 -34.73 -62.99
N GLU A 254 -7.71 -35.22 -64.03
CA GLU A 254 -8.30 -35.69 -65.28
C GLU A 254 -9.17 -36.93 -65.01
N ILE A 255 -10.48 -36.79 -65.24
CA ILE A 255 -11.44 -37.89 -65.22
C ILE A 255 -11.44 -38.55 -66.61
N GLU A 256 -10.64 -39.60 -66.77
CA GLU A 256 -10.76 -40.56 -67.85
C GLU A 256 -11.50 -41.81 -67.34
N GLU A 257 -12.74 -42.05 -67.78
CA GLU A 257 -13.33 -43.39 -67.85
C GLU A 257 -14.30 -43.45 -69.07
N PRO A 258 -14.47 -44.63 -69.70
CA PRO A 258 -14.35 -44.81 -71.15
C PRO A 258 -15.61 -44.59 -72.00
#